data_AF-A0AA44W7Y5-F1
#
_entry.id   AF-A0AA44W7Y5-F1
#
_cell.length_a   1.000
_cell.length_b   1.000
_cell.length_c   1.000
_cell.angle_alpha   90.00
_cell.angle_beta   90.00
_cell.angle_gamma   90.00
#
_symmetry.space_group_name_H-M   'P 1'
#
loop_
_entity.id
_entity.type
_entity.pdbx_description
1 polymer ?
#
loop_
_entity_poly.entity_id
_entity_poly.type
_entity_poly.pdbx_seq_one_letter_code
_entity_poly.pdbx_strand_id
1 'polypeptide(L)'
;MPRRQRSSEDKYGSDGSFSPEDSIFDMDIEASDAETEITEVDPLPDADGQVDVAGLEEFVADLADADLIDIDTVHSSEYNRRMVEEVNNSDFDAQDYSPGTEILLSGFEDHWQRFCKENEFGDPHRQLESISLGILVSFFTWRLDLQTGKGGRKIKGIKTNSALGTYWKVFRLVYERAMTVKFDPKLNRQMHKLPKAKELSNKKRENRCMIINDLKEQIEKTVSTIKKSFDLGELRILLILFLLLLAPAGARPTAI
;
A
#
# COMPACT_ATOMS: atom_id res chain seq x y z
N MET A 1 -41.69 45.22 18.76
CA MET A 1 -40.67 46.06 19.46
C MET A 1 -40.64 45.63 20.92
N PRO A 2 -39.48 45.66 21.63
CA PRO A 2 -38.13 46.12 21.26
C PRO A 2 -37.19 44.91 20.97
N ARG A 3 -36.16 44.91 20.11
CA ARG A 3 -35.12 45.87 19.67
C ARG A 3 -33.94 46.01 20.64
N ARG A 4 -32.87 45.21 20.44
CA ARG A 4 -31.47 45.66 20.18
C ARG A 4 -30.47 44.51 20.32
N GLN A 5 -29.72 44.26 19.26
CA GLN A 5 -28.24 44.26 19.21
C GLN A 5 -27.86 44.19 17.73
N ARG A 6 -27.65 45.37 17.10
CA ARG A 6 -26.36 46.00 16.79
C ARG A 6 -25.53 45.20 15.78
N SER A 7 -25.57 45.72 14.55
CA SER A 7 -24.59 45.59 13.49
C SER A 7 -23.24 46.18 13.87
N SER A 8 -22.17 45.57 13.39
CA SER A 8 -21.05 46.30 12.79
C SER A 8 -20.35 45.36 11.80
N GLU A 9 -20.35 45.80 10.55
CA GLU A 9 -19.54 45.30 9.45
C GLU A 9 -18.05 45.40 9.79
N ASP A 10 -17.25 44.47 9.29
CA ASP A 10 -15.93 44.80 8.76
C ASP A 10 -15.70 43.98 7.49
N LYS A 11 -15.67 44.71 6.37
CA LYS A 11 -15.13 44.28 5.09
C LYS A 11 -13.61 44.33 5.18
N TYR A 12 -12.95 43.22 4.86
CA TYR A 12 -11.66 43.24 4.18
C TYR A 12 -11.70 42.21 3.05
N GLY A 13 -11.56 42.71 1.82
CA GLY A 13 -11.33 41.86 0.66
C GLY A 13 -9.91 41.32 0.65
N SER A 14 -9.76 40.14 0.07
CA SER A 14 -8.50 39.73 -0.55
C SER A 14 -8.78 38.84 -1.75
N ASP A 15 -8.17 39.25 -2.84
CA ASP A 15 -8.02 38.61 -4.14
C ASP A 15 -7.51 37.16 -4.08
N GLY A 16 -7.75 36.44 -5.18
CA GLY A 16 -6.74 35.52 -5.72
C GLY A 16 -6.88 34.04 -5.36
N SER A 17 -7.57 33.31 -6.24
CA SER A 17 -7.17 32.03 -6.82
C SER A 17 -6.00 31.26 -6.15
N PHE A 18 -6.29 30.06 -5.63
CA PHE A 18 -5.59 28.85 -6.10
C PHE A 18 -6.42 27.61 -5.70
N SER A 19 -6.74 26.77 -6.69
CA SER A 19 -7.33 25.45 -6.49
C SER A 19 -6.21 24.44 -6.69
N PRO A 20 -5.65 23.81 -5.64
CA PRO A 20 -4.77 22.67 -5.82
C PRO A 20 -5.65 21.45 -6.04
N GLU A 21 -5.70 21.03 -7.29
CA GLU A 21 -6.10 19.70 -7.71
C GLU A 21 -5.08 18.67 -7.23
N ASP A 22 -5.04 18.42 -5.92
CA ASP A 22 -4.20 17.38 -5.35
C ASP A 22 -4.87 16.01 -5.59
N SER A 23 -4.31 15.25 -6.53
CA SER A 23 -4.57 13.82 -6.69
C SER A 23 -4.12 13.08 -5.43
N ILE A 24 -5.04 12.89 -4.49
CA ILE A 24 -4.82 12.22 -3.18
C ILE A 24 -4.32 10.76 -3.32
N PHE A 25 -4.36 10.19 -4.53
CA PHE A 25 -3.93 8.83 -4.79
C PHE A 25 -2.49 8.68 -5.30
N ASP A 26 -1.84 9.81 -5.63
CA ASP A 26 -0.46 9.85 -6.14
C ASP A 26 0.51 10.52 -5.15
N MET A 27 0.13 10.62 -3.87
CA MET A 27 1.05 11.14 -2.87
C MET A 27 2.08 10.06 -2.54
N ASP A 28 3.21 10.11 -3.24
CA ASP A 28 4.43 9.42 -2.88
C ASP A 28 4.73 9.72 -1.40
N ILE A 29 4.76 8.64 -0.62
CA ILE A 29 5.21 8.70 0.74
C ILE A 29 6.73 8.80 0.62
N GLU A 30 7.28 10.01 0.74
CA GLU A 30 8.70 10.20 1.03
C GLU A 30 9.01 9.44 2.34
N ALA A 31 9.46 8.21 2.18
CA ALA A 31 10.24 7.51 3.17
C ALA A 31 11.64 8.11 3.06
N SER A 32 12.09 8.77 4.13
CA SER A 32 13.49 9.13 4.32
C SER A 32 14.33 7.86 4.14
N ASP A 33 15.01 7.76 3.00
CA ASP A 33 15.84 6.64 2.62
C ASP A 33 17.18 6.76 3.34
N ALA A 34 17.53 5.72 4.09
CA ALA A 34 18.91 5.46 4.46
C ALA A 34 19.27 4.16 3.72
N GLU A 35 20.23 4.33 2.81
CA GLU A 35 20.64 3.43 1.75
C GLU A 35 20.65 1.95 2.13
N THR A 36 19.89 1.15 1.38
CA THR A 36 20.22 -0.26 1.13
C THR A 36 20.08 -0.48 -0.37
N GLU A 37 21.21 -0.79 -1.00
CA GLU A 37 21.34 -1.23 -2.38
C GLU A 37 20.50 -2.50 -2.58
N ILE A 38 19.36 -2.37 -3.29
CA ILE A 38 18.54 -3.48 -3.76
C ILE A 38 18.62 -3.38 -5.28
N THR A 39 19.15 -4.42 -5.94
CA THR A 39 19.21 -4.52 -7.39
C THR A 39 17.83 -4.26 -7.99
N GLU A 40 17.74 -3.19 -8.78
CA GLU A 40 16.55 -2.75 -9.50
C GLU A 40 16.04 -3.87 -10.41
N VAL A 41 14.77 -4.25 -10.22
CA VAL A 41 13.96 -4.84 -11.28
C VAL A 41 13.05 -3.70 -11.71
N ASP A 42 13.29 -3.19 -12.93
CA ASP A 42 12.53 -2.09 -13.49
C ASP A 42 11.02 -2.38 -13.51
N PRO A 43 10.19 -1.52 -12.90
CA PRO A 43 8.76 -1.55 -13.09
C PRO A 43 8.42 -1.20 -14.55
N LEU A 44 7.66 -2.07 -15.22
CA LEU A 44 7.07 -1.82 -16.54
C LEU A 44 6.36 -0.45 -16.55
N PRO A 45 6.59 0.40 -17.56
CA PRO A 45 6.11 1.78 -17.56
C PRO A 45 4.58 1.84 -17.70
N ASP A 46 3.99 2.72 -16.89
CA ASP A 46 2.59 3.13 -17.00
C ASP A 46 2.36 3.87 -18.34
N ALA A 47 1.18 3.62 -18.93
CA ALA A 47 0.82 4.05 -20.28
C ALA A 47 0.37 5.52 -20.36
N ASP A 48 1.16 6.41 -19.80
CA ASP A 48 1.15 7.86 -20.00
C ASP A 48 2.58 8.30 -20.31
N GLY A 49 3.03 7.84 -21.49
CA GLY A 49 4.39 7.92 -21.97
C GLY A 49 4.95 9.34 -22.06
N GLN A 50 5.68 9.71 -21.02
CA GLN A 50 6.92 10.44 -21.24
C GLN A 50 7.98 9.38 -21.52
N VAL A 51 8.16 9.10 -22.82
CA VAL A 51 9.26 8.24 -23.28
C VAL A 51 10.54 8.92 -22.82
N ASP A 52 11.36 8.23 -22.04
CA ASP A 52 12.69 8.73 -21.72
C ASP A 52 13.44 8.87 -23.05
N VAL A 53 13.53 10.11 -23.52
CA VAL A 53 14.12 10.43 -24.81
C VAL A 53 15.61 10.08 -24.77
N ALA A 54 16.25 10.13 -23.61
CA ALA A 54 17.65 9.74 -23.45
C ALA A 54 17.84 8.24 -23.63
N GLY A 55 17.06 7.40 -22.95
CA GLY A 55 17.09 5.95 -23.16
C GLY A 55 16.67 5.51 -24.57
N LEU A 56 15.77 6.25 -25.22
CA LEU A 56 15.40 6.00 -26.62
C LEU A 56 16.51 6.41 -27.60
N GLU A 57 17.21 7.52 -27.35
CA GLU A 57 18.36 7.95 -28.14
C GLU A 57 19.53 6.95 -28.03
N GLU A 58 19.77 6.42 -26.82
CA GLU A 58 20.77 5.35 -26.60
C GLU A 58 20.39 4.06 -27.32
N PHE A 59 19.13 3.61 -27.20
CA PHE A 59 18.62 2.44 -27.91
C PHE A 59 18.66 2.58 -29.45
N VAL A 60 18.36 3.77 -29.96
CA VAL A 60 18.42 4.08 -31.41
C VAL A 60 19.87 4.16 -31.90
N ALA A 61 20.80 4.67 -31.09
CA ALA A 61 22.22 4.67 -31.40
C ALA A 61 22.78 3.23 -31.45
N ASP A 62 22.41 2.38 -30.49
CA ASP A 62 22.80 0.96 -30.47
C ASP A 62 22.27 0.20 -31.69
N LEU A 63 21.02 0.47 -32.11
CA LEU A 63 20.45 -0.12 -33.32
C LEU A 63 21.13 0.38 -34.61
N ALA A 64 21.58 1.64 -34.63
CA ALA A 64 22.31 2.21 -35.77
C ALA A 64 23.73 1.63 -35.91
N ASP A 65 24.37 1.30 -34.79
CA ASP A 65 25.70 0.66 -34.76
C ASP A 65 25.64 -0.87 -34.93
N ALA A 66 24.51 -1.51 -34.61
CA ALA A 66 24.29 -2.95 -34.80
C ALA A 66 24.35 -3.40 -36.27
N ASP A 67 24.01 -2.52 -37.22
CA ASP A 67 24.15 -2.81 -38.67
C ASP A 67 25.60 -2.68 -39.17
N LEU A 68 26.53 -2.13 -38.37
CA LEU A 68 27.93 -1.92 -38.73
C LEU A 68 28.94 -2.84 -38.00
N ILE A 69 28.51 -3.56 -36.95
CA ILE A 69 29.39 -4.35 -36.09
C ILE A 69 28.91 -5.81 -36.09
N ASP A 70 29.84 -6.74 -36.33
CA ASP A 70 29.62 -8.17 -36.09
C ASP A 70 29.35 -8.33 -34.59
N ILE A 71 28.08 -8.48 -34.21
CA ILE A 71 27.66 -8.54 -32.80
C ILE A 71 28.27 -9.80 -32.20
N ASP A 72 29.41 -9.65 -31.53
CA ASP A 72 30.07 -10.73 -30.80
C ASP A 72 29.23 -11.05 -29.57
N THR A 73 28.26 -11.94 -29.78
CA THR A 73 27.44 -12.47 -28.69
C THR A 73 28.32 -13.39 -27.86
N VAL A 74 28.57 -13.00 -26.61
CA VAL A 74 29.33 -13.77 -25.60
C VAL A 74 28.85 -15.22 -25.51
N HIS A 75 27.58 -15.45 -25.83
CA HIS A 75 26.97 -16.77 -25.86
C HIS A 75 26.59 -17.20 -27.28
N SER A 76 27.14 -18.34 -27.70
CA SER A 76 26.77 -19.00 -28.95
C SER A 76 25.26 -19.30 -29.01
N SER A 77 24.69 -19.27 -30.21
CA SER A 77 23.28 -19.63 -30.46
C SER A 77 22.87 -20.98 -29.84
N GLU A 78 23.79 -21.96 -29.82
CA GLU A 78 23.57 -23.27 -29.18
C GLU A 78 23.42 -23.18 -27.65
N TYR A 79 24.15 -22.26 -27.00
CA TYR A 79 24.00 -22.02 -25.56
C TYR A 79 22.62 -21.44 -25.26
N ASN A 80 22.18 -20.44 -26.03
CA ASN A 80 20.87 -19.82 -25.84
C ASN A 80 19.74 -20.82 -26.13
N ARG A 81 19.90 -21.69 -27.14
CA ARG A 81 18.94 -22.75 -27.44
C ARG A 81 18.83 -23.78 -26.30
N ARG A 82 19.95 -24.19 -25.72
CA ARG A 82 19.96 -25.07 -24.53
C ARG A 82 19.31 -24.39 -23.33
N MET A 83 19.58 -23.11 -23.10
CA MET A 83 18.91 -22.35 -22.04
C MET A 83 17.39 -22.31 -22.22
N VAL A 84 16.89 -22.10 -23.44
CA VAL A 84 15.44 -22.15 -23.72
C VAL A 84 14.86 -23.55 -23.47
N GLU A 85 15.61 -24.61 -23.73
CA GLU A 85 15.19 -26.00 -23.51
C GLU A 85 15.31 -26.45 -22.04
N GLU A 86 16.24 -25.88 -21.27
CA GLU A 86 16.52 -26.22 -19.87
C GLU A 86 15.75 -25.35 -18.86
N VAL A 87 15.35 -24.13 -19.25
CA VAL A 87 14.55 -23.23 -18.39
C VAL A 87 13.16 -23.82 -18.19
N ASN A 88 12.96 -24.40 -17.01
CA ASN A 88 11.66 -24.82 -16.55
C ASN A 88 10.95 -23.62 -15.90
N ASN A 89 9.86 -23.16 -16.50
CA ASN A 89 9.10 -22.03 -15.97
C ASN A 89 8.62 -22.27 -14.52
N SER A 90 8.42 -23.52 -14.10
CA SER A 90 8.02 -23.80 -12.72
C SER A 90 9.11 -23.54 -11.69
N ASP A 91 10.38 -23.46 -12.11
CA ASP A 91 11.48 -23.08 -11.22
C ASP A 91 11.41 -21.58 -10.85
N PHE A 92 10.60 -20.82 -11.60
CA PHE A 92 10.31 -19.41 -11.38
C PHE A 92 8.89 -19.17 -10.85
N ASP A 93 8.13 -20.23 -10.55
CA ASP A 93 6.85 -20.15 -9.81
C ASP A 93 7.14 -19.82 -8.33
N ALA A 94 7.69 -18.64 -8.07
CA ALA A 94 7.74 -18.07 -6.74
C ALA A 94 6.32 -17.73 -6.27
N GLN A 95 6.09 -17.74 -4.96
CA GLN A 95 4.85 -17.16 -4.42
C GLN A 95 4.73 -15.71 -4.90
N ASP A 96 3.66 -15.40 -5.64
CA ASP A 96 3.39 -14.07 -6.20
C ASP A 96 3.45 -12.96 -5.12
N TYR A 97 3.21 -13.33 -3.87
CA TYR A 97 3.14 -12.40 -2.74
C TYR A 97 3.80 -12.94 -1.47
N SER A 98 4.33 -12.01 -0.66
CA SER A 98 4.84 -12.34 0.68
C SER A 98 3.74 -12.95 1.57
N PRO A 99 4.09 -13.74 2.61
CA PRO A 99 3.10 -14.33 3.52
C PRO A 99 2.18 -13.30 4.19
N GLY A 100 2.69 -12.10 4.48
CA GLY A 100 1.89 -11.02 5.06
C GLY A 100 0.85 -10.46 4.08
N THR A 101 1.22 -10.34 2.81
CA THR A 101 0.31 -9.90 1.74
C THR A 101 -0.76 -10.96 1.49
N GLU A 102 -0.42 -12.26 1.50
CA GLU A 102 -1.38 -13.34 1.30
C GLU A 102 -2.49 -13.33 2.36
N ILE A 103 -2.15 -13.03 3.62
CA ILE A 103 -3.15 -12.87 4.71
C ILE A 103 -4.11 -11.70 4.43
N LEU A 104 -3.63 -10.62 3.83
CA LEU A 104 -4.47 -9.48 3.45
C LEU A 104 -5.41 -9.84 2.29
N LEU A 105 -4.91 -10.56 1.29
CA LEU A 105 -5.68 -11.04 0.14
C LEU A 105 -6.77 -12.03 0.59
N SER A 106 -6.41 -13.06 1.36
CA SER A 106 -7.35 -14.04 1.90
C SER A 106 -8.39 -13.38 2.81
N GLY A 107 -7.95 -12.41 3.62
CA GLY A 107 -8.84 -11.62 4.45
C GLY A 107 -9.81 -10.77 3.64
N PHE A 108 -9.42 -10.27 2.47
CA PHE A 108 -10.32 -9.56 1.57
C PHE A 108 -11.36 -10.51 0.96
N GLU A 109 -10.92 -11.67 0.45
CA GLU A 109 -11.79 -12.70 -0.13
C GLU A 109 -12.85 -13.17 0.86
N ASP A 110 -12.48 -13.37 2.12
CA ASP A 110 -13.41 -13.65 3.23
C ASP A 110 -14.52 -12.59 3.35
N HIS A 111 -14.14 -11.30 3.27
CA HIS A 111 -15.11 -10.21 3.33
C HIS A 111 -16.00 -10.17 2.07
N TRP A 112 -15.43 -10.43 0.90
CA TRP A 112 -16.15 -10.47 -0.37
C TRP A 112 -17.19 -11.60 -0.39
N GLN A 113 -16.79 -12.82 -0.05
CA GLN A 113 -17.68 -13.97 0.07
C GLN A 113 -18.82 -13.71 1.05
N ARG A 114 -18.50 -13.10 2.19
CA ARG A 114 -19.51 -12.73 3.19
C ARG A 114 -20.50 -11.71 2.64
N PHE A 115 -20.03 -10.68 1.95
CA PHE A 115 -20.90 -9.69 1.32
C PHE A 115 -21.81 -10.32 0.26
N CYS A 116 -21.26 -11.20 -0.59
CA CYS A 116 -22.04 -11.94 -1.58
C CYS A 116 -23.13 -12.78 -0.91
N LYS A 117 -22.79 -13.51 0.15
CA LYS A 117 -23.74 -14.32 0.91
C LYS A 117 -24.85 -13.49 1.57
N GLU A 118 -24.50 -12.36 2.18
CA GLU A 118 -25.48 -11.49 2.87
C GLU A 118 -26.44 -10.78 1.90
N ASN A 119 -26.03 -10.54 0.65
CA ASN A 119 -26.86 -9.90 -0.38
C ASN A 119 -27.48 -10.91 -1.36
N GLU A 120 -27.41 -12.21 -1.04
CA GLU A 120 -27.93 -13.30 -1.89
C GLU A 120 -27.39 -13.26 -3.32
N PHE A 121 -26.19 -12.72 -3.50
CA PHE A 121 -25.49 -12.85 -4.77
C PHE A 121 -25.09 -14.31 -4.97
N GLY A 122 -25.03 -14.72 -6.24
CA GLY A 122 -24.60 -16.06 -6.63
C GLY A 122 -23.10 -16.27 -6.37
N ASP A 123 -22.45 -16.96 -7.31
CA ASP A 123 -21.02 -17.23 -7.19
C ASP A 123 -20.18 -15.93 -7.03
N PRO A 124 -19.41 -15.77 -5.93
CA PRO A 124 -18.60 -14.58 -5.69
C PRO A 124 -17.60 -14.28 -6.80
N HIS A 125 -17.08 -15.31 -7.46
CA HIS A 125 -16.16 -15.15 -8.58
C HIS A 125 -16.88 -14.52 -9.79
N ARG A 126 -18.04 -15.04 -10.18
CA ARG A 126 -18.87 -14.45 -11.24
C ARG A 126 -19.28 -13.01 -10.95
N GLN A 127 -19.54 -12.67 -9.68
CA GLN A 127 -19.85 -11.29 -9.30
C GLN A 127 -18.67 -10.34 -9.46
N LEU A 128 -17.46 -10.86 -9.25
CA LEU A 128 -16.23 -10.11 -9.48
C LEU A 128 -15.98 -9.93 -10.99
N GLU A 129 -16.31 -10.93 -11.80
CA GLU A 129 -16.20 -10.87 -13.28
C GLU A 129 -17.15 -9.82 -13.87
N SER A 130 -18.41 -9.78 -13.38
CA SER A 130 -19.41 -8.82 -13.82
C SER A 130 -19.48 -7.57 -12.93
N ILE A 131 -18.35 -7.12 -12.39
CA ILE A 131 -18.34 -6.06 -11.38
C ILE A 131 -18.81 -4.73 -11.97
N SER A 132 -19.68 -4.04 -11.25
CA SER A 132 -20.17 -2.71 -11.60
C SER A 132 -19.85 -1.70 -10.51
N LEU A 133 -19.88 -0.40 -10.86
CA LEU A 133 -19.73 0.67 -9.88
C LEU A 133 -20.73 0.53 -8.72
N GLY A 134 -21.97 0.13 -9.01
CA GLY A 134 -23.00 -0.04 -7.98
C GLY A 134 -22.62 -1.12 -6.96
N ILE A 135 -22.15 -2.28 -7.44
CA ILE A 135 -21.69 -3.38 -6.58
C ILE A 135 -20.49 -2.93 -5.74
N LEU A 136 -19.54 -2.23 -6.35
CA LEU A 136 -18.36 -1.69 -5.67
C LEU A 136 -18.74 -0.69 -4.57
N VAL A 137 -19.56 0.31 -4.89
CA VAL A 137 -20.01 1.30 -3.91
C VAL A 137 -20.74 0.60 -2.75
N SER A 138 -21.63 -0.35 -3.05
CA SER A 138 -22.32 -1.15 -2.04
C SER A 138 -21.37 -1.96 -1.16
N PHE A 139 -20.40 -2.66 -1.75
CA PHE A 139 -19.44 -3.48 -1.02
C PHE A 139 -18.58 -2.64 -0.08
N PHE A 140 -17.99 -1.55 -0.57
CA PHE A 140 -17.15 -0.68 0.25
C PHE A 140 -17.97 0.07 1.30
N THR A 141 -19.22 0.43 0.99
CA THR A 141 -20.16 0.99 1.97
C THR A 141 -20.43 0.00 3.09
N TRP A 142 -20.82 -1.23 2.74
CA TRP A 142 -21.02 -2.34 3.69
C TRP A 142 -19.76 -2.60 4.53
N ARG A 143 -18.58 -2.59 3.91
CA ARG A 143 -17.32 -2.84 4.60
C ARG A 143 -16.99 -1.76 5.63
N LEU A 144 -17.28 -0.50 5.30
CA LEU A 144 -17.11 0.65 6.19
C LEU A 144 -18.06 0.57 7.39
N ASP A 145 -19.28 0.05 7.17
CA ASP A 145 -20.31 -0.08 8.19
C ASP A 145 -20.17 -1.38 9.02
N LEU A 146 -19.23 -2.26 8.66
CA LEU A 146 -19.02 -3.55 9.32
C LEU A 146 -18.43 -3.37 10.74
N GLN A 147 -19.24 -3.69 11.75
CA GLN A 147 -18.87 -3.60 13.17
C GLN A 147 -18.47 -4.94 13.81
N THR A 148 -18.79 -6.06 13.17
CA THR A 148 -18.63 -7.40 13.75
C THR A 148 -17.90 -8.35 12.82
N GLY A 149 -16.83 -8.97 13.32
CA GLY A 149 -16.00 -9.94 12.62
C GLY A 149 -16.34 -11.38 12.95
N LYS A 150 -15.48 -12.30 12.50
CA LYS A 150 -15.61 -13.73 12.79
C LYS A 150 -15.70 -13.96 14.31
N GLY A 151 -16.66 -14.77 14.74
CA GLY A 151 -16.87 -15.11 16.16
C GLY A 151 -17.43 -13.98 17.03
N GLY A 152 -18.11 -12.98 16.44
CA GLY A 152 -18.75 -11.90 17.21
C GLY A 152 -17.79 -10.82 17.72
N ARG A 153 -16.50 -10.88 17.34
CA ARG A 153 -15.50 -9.89 17.74
C ARG A 153 -15.82 -8.53 17.12
N LYS A 154 -15.80 -7.47 17.92
CA LYS A 154 -15.97 -6.11 17.40
C LYS A 154 -14.78 -5.73 16.52
N ILE A 155 -15.04 -5.31 15.29
CA ILE A 155 -14.03 -4.75 14.38
C ILE A 155 -14.04 -3.23 14.55
N LYS A 156 -12.85 -2.62 14.51
CA LYS A 156 -12.69 -1.17 14.62
C LYS A 156 -13.29 -0.39 13.43
N GLY A 157 -13.59 -1.06 12.33
CA GLY A 157 -13.99 -0.46 11.05
C GLY A 157 -12.85 0.31 10.37
N ILE A 158 -13.07 0.70 9.12
CA ILE A 158 -12.18 1.61 8.38
C ILE A 158 -12.66 3.03 8.66
N LYS A 159 -11.80 3.85 9.28
CA LYS A 159 -12.15 5.23 9.70
C LYS A 159 -11.31 6.32 9.04
N THR A 160 -10.25 5.92 8.33
CA THR A 160 -9.31 6.84 7.69
C THR A 160 -9.26 6.59 6.19
N ASN A 161 -8.99 7.66 5.43
CA ASN A 161 -8.82 7.56 3.98
C ASN A 161 -7.63 6.68 3.59
N SER A 162 -6.54 6.73 4.36
CA SER A 162 -5.38 5.87 4.15
C SER A 162 -5.71 4.38 4.25
N ALA A 163 -6.48 3.98 5.27
CA ALA A 163 -6.87 2.58 5.45
C ALA A 163 -7.82 2.11 4.34
N LEU A 164 -8.73 2.98 3.88
CA LEU A 164 -9.56 2.69 2.71
C LEU A 164 -8.73 2.56 1.44
N GLY A 165 -7.73 3.43 1.24
CA GLY A 165 -6.79 3.35 0.12
C GLY A 165 -5.98 2.06 0.10
N THR A 166 -5.46 1.62 1.25
CA THR A 166 -4.81 0.31 1.37
C THR A 166 -5.77 -0.83 1.03
N TYR A 167 -7.01 -0.78 1.56
CA TYR A 167 -8.01 -1.81 1.29
C TYR A 167 -8.41 -1.85 -0.19
N TRP A 168 -8.46 -0.69 -0.86
CA TRP A 168 -8.66 -0.57 -2.31
C TRP A 168 -7.50 -1.18 -3.12
N LYS A 169 -6.25 -0.96 -2.69
CA LYS A 169 -5.08 -1.62 -3.30
C LYS A 169 -5.19 -3.14 -3.21
N VAL A 170 -5.54 -3.67 -2.03
CA VAL A 170 -5.74 -5.12 -1.82
C VAL A 170 -6.85 -5.66 -2.73
N PHE A 171 -7.98 -4.94 -2.86
CA PHE A 171 -9.04 -5.34 -3.81
C PHE A 171 -8.51 -5.47 -5.24
N ARG A 172 -7.74 -4.50 -5.73
CA ARG A 172 -7.20 -4.54 -7.10
C ARG A 172 -6.30 -5.75 -7.31
N LEU A 173 -5.45 -6.08 -6.33
CA LEU A 173 -4.62 -7.30 -6.38
C LEU A 173 -5.46 -8.57 -6.43
N VAL A 174 -6.50 -8.68 -5.58
CA VAL A 174 -7.42 -9.83 -5.62
C VAL A 174 -8.15 -9.94 -6.96
N TYR A 175 -8.61 -8.80 -7.50
CA TYR A 175 -9.27 -8.76 -8.80
C TYR A 175 -8.35 -9.23 -9.92
N GLU A 176 -7.13 -8.69 -9.98
CA GLU A 176 -6.15 -9.00 -11.01
C GLU A 176 -5.70 -10.46 -10.92
N ARG A 177 -5.51 -10.99 -9.70
CA ARG A 177 -5.24 -12.41 -9.46
C ARG A 177 -6.37 -13.32 -9.95
N ALA A 178 -7.63 -12.93 -9.70
CA ALA A 178 -8.78 -13.75 -10.07
C ALA A 178 -9.10 -13.68 -11.57
N MET A 179 -8.97 -12.50 -12.18
CA MET A 179 -9.38 -12.25 -13.57
C MET A 179 -8.23 -12.37 -14.57
N THR A 180 -6.97 -12.40 -14.11
CA THR A 180 -5.75 -12.33 -14.94
C THR A 180 -5.68 -11.10 -15.86
N VAL A 181 -6.50 -10.07 -15.56
CA VAL A 181 -6.65 -8.83 -16.34
C VAL A 181 -6.64 -7.64 -15.41
N LYS A 182 -6.00 -6.54 -15.85
CA LYS A 182 -5.97 -5.26 -15.13
C LYS A 182 -7.38 -4.74 -14.83
N PHE A 183 -7.55 -4.14 -13.66
CA PHE A 183 -8.83 -3.56 -13.26
C PHE A 183 -9.22 -2.35 -14.14
N ASP A 184 -10.51 -2.18 -14.46
CA ASP A 184 -10.99 -1.11 -15.35
C ASP A 184 -10.55 0.29 -14.85
N PRO A 185 -9.74 1.04 -15.62
CA PRO A 185 -9.29 2.38 -15.26
C PRO A 185 -10.44 3.36 -14.97
N LYS A 186 -11.57 3.23 -15.66
CA LYS A 186 -12.74 4.09 -15.47
C LYS A 186 -13.38 3.85 -14.10
N LEU A 187 -13.58 2.59 -13.72
CA LEU A 187 -14.06 2.23 -12.39
C LEU A 187 -13.08 2.67 -11.30
N ASN A 188 -11.78 2.55 -11.55
CA ASN A 188 -10.74 3.00 -10.63
C ASN A 188 -10.87 4.51 -10.31
N ARG A 189 -10.97 5.34 -11.36
CA ARG A 189 -11.18 6.79 -11.21
C ARG A 189 -12.48 7.14 -10.47
N GLN A 190 -13.54 6.37 -10.70
CA GLN A 190 -14.82 6.59 -10.03
C GLN A 190 -14.75 6.22 -8.54
N MET A 191 -14.02 5.17 -8.17
CA MET A 191 -13.88 4.76 -6.76
C MET A 191 -13.15 5.80 -5.91
N HIS A 192 -12.23 6.56 -6.49
CA HIS A 192 -11.55 7.67 -5.81
C HIS A 192 -12.51 8.77 -5.30
N LYS A 193 -13.77 8.77 -5.75
CA LYS A 193 -14.83 9.69 -5.27
C LYS A 193 -15.59 9.16 -4.05
N LEU A 194 -15.57 7.85 -3.78
CA LEU A 194 -16.27 7.24 -2.65
C LEU A 194 -15.85 7.80 -1.27
N PRO A 195 -14.55 8.03 -0.98
CA PRO A 195 -14.14 8.60 0.30
C PRO A 195 -14.60 10.05 0.52
N LYS A 196 -14.94 10.79 -0.55
CA LYS A 196 -15.51 12.14 -0.42
C LYS A 196 -16.99 12.10 0.01
N ALA A 197 -17.67 10.99 -0.23
CA ALA A 197 -19.09 10.81 0.09
C ALA A 197 -19.34 10.33 1.53
N LYS A 198 -18.42 9.53 2.09
CA LYS A 198 -18.43 9.12 3.50
C LYS A 198 -17.31 9.88 4.21
N GLU A 199 -17.63 10.78 5.14
CA GLU A 199 -16.71 11.71 5.84
C GLU A 199 -15.55 11.01 6.61
N LEU A 200 -14.62 10.38 5.89
CA LEU A 200 -13.48 9.67 6.45
C LEU A 200 -12.40 10.66 6.88
N SER A 201 -11.67 10.29 7.94
CA SER A 201 -10.61 11.15 8.46
C SER A 201 -9.39 11.15 7.53
N ASN A 202 -8.94 12.36 7.17
CA ASN A 202 -7.66 12.62 6.51
C ASN A 202 -6.50 12.79 7.50
N LYS A 203 -6.73 12.66 8.81
CA LYS A 203 -5.67 12.86 9.80
C LYS A 203 -4.59 11.79 9.62
N LYS A 204 -3.38 12.24 9.26
CA LYS A 204 -2.18 11.40 9.31
C LYS A 204 -2.05 10.88 10.75
N ARG A 205 -1.75 9.59 10.88
CA ARG A 205 -1.45 9.02 12.19
C ARG A 205 -0.20 9.72 12.70
N GLU A 206 -0.29 10.32 13.89
CA GLU A 206 0.88 10.88 14.56
C GLU A 206 1.92 9.78 14.72
N ASN A 207 3.12 10.03 14.20
CA ASN A 207 4.25 9.16 14.44
C ASN A 207 4.63 9.33 15.91
N ARG A 208 4.37 8.30 16.72
CA ARG A 208 4.78 8.27 18.12
C ARG A 208 6.28 7.97 18.14
N CYS A 209 7.08 9.01 17.96
CA CYS A 209 8.51 8.93 18.15
C CYS A 209 8.80 8.80 19.65
N MET A 210 9.71 7.90 20.01
CA MET A 210 10.23 7.79 21.38
C MET A 210 11.47 8.68 21.47
N ILE A 211 11.42 9.72 22.31
CA ILE A 211 12.59 10.60 22.52
C ILE A 211 13.57 9.88 23.47
N ILE A 212 14.84 10.27 23.48
CA ILE A 212 15.87 9.66 24.33
C ILE A 212 15.49 9.59 25.82
N ASN A 213 14.74 10.58 26.32
CA ASN A 213 14.24 10.58 27.69
C ASN A 213 13.14 9.54 27.93
N ASP A 214 12.25 9.36 26.95
CA ASP A 214 11.21 8.32 27.00
C ASP A 214 11.85 6.92 26.94
N LEU A 215 12.90 6.76 26.12
CA LEU A 215 13.69 5.52 26.06
C LEU A 215 14.34 5.22 27.41
N LYS A 216 14.97 6.23 28.03
CA LYS A 216 15.57 6.12 29.36
C LYS A 216 14.52 5.69 30.39
N GLU A 217 13.36 6.36 30.42
CA GLU A 217 12.28 6.02 31.35
C GLU A 217 11.75 4.61 31.11
N GLN A 218 11.65 4.18 29.85
CA GLN A 218 11.23 2.83 29.48
C GLN A 218 12.24 1.76 29.92
N ILE A 219 13.54 2.01 29.79
CA ILE A 219 14.61 1.12 30.28
C ILE A 219 14.57 1.05 31.80
N GLU A 220 14.53 2.19 32.49
CA GLU A 220 14.46 2.26 33.96
C GLU A 220 13.23 1.50 34.48
N LYS A 221 12.06 1.69 33.86
CA LYS A 221 10.85 0.92 34.18
C LYS A 221 11.03 -0.58 33.92
N THR A 222 11.69 -0.97 32.84
CA THR A 222 11.90 -2.39 32.50
C THR A 222 12.82 -3.09 33.50
N VAL A 223 13.88 -2.40 33.95
CA VAL A 223 14.81 -2.90 34.98
C VAL A 223 14.14 -2.96 36.35
N SER A 224 13.44 -1.88 36.74
CA SER A 224 12.88 -1.72 38.09
C SER A 224 11.55 -2.42 38.31
N THR A 225 10.80 -2.77 37.26
CA THR A 225 9.48 -3.34 37.46
C THR A 225 9.52 -4.79 37.94
N ILE A 226 8.76 -5.06 38.99
CA ILE A 226 8.42 -6.41 39.45
C ILE A 226 7.04 -6.82 38.88
N LYS A 227 6.27 -5.87 38.33
CA LYS A 227 4.88 -6.07 37.87
C LYS A 227 4.77 -6.78 36.52
N LYS A 228 5.78 -6.67 35.65
CA LYS A 228 5.92 -7.52 34.47
C LYS A 228 6.97 -8.58 34.78
N SER A 229 6.50 -9.79 35.07
CA SER A 229 7.37 -10.95 35.18
C SER A 229 7.86 -11.31 33.77
N PHE A 230 9.18 -11.27 33.60
CA PHE A 230 9.81 -12.07 32.56
C PHE A 230 10.13 -13.40 33.23
N ASP A 231 9.87 -14.52 32.56
CA ASP A 231 10.09 -15.84 33.16
C ASP A 231 11.57 -16.07 33.49
N LEU A 232 12.48 -15.37 32.80
CA LEU A 232 13.91 -15.36 33.01
C LEU A 232 14.44 -13.93 33.10
N GLY A 233 15.37 -13.67 34.03
CA GLY A 233 16.03 -12.37 34.17
C GLY A 233 16.83 -11.96 32.92
N GLU A 234 17.36 -12.93 32.19
CA GLU A 234 18.10 -12.73 30.94
C GLU A 234 17.23 -12.09 29.83
N LEU A 235 15.94 -12.41 29.78
CA LEU A 235 15.01 -11.80 28.82
C LEU A 235 14.86 -10.29 29.05
N ARG A 236 15.05 -9.80 30.29
CA ARG A 236 15.06 -8.36 30.57
C ARG A 236 16.29 -7.69 29.96
N ILE A 237 17.44 -8.32 30.12
CA ILE A 237 18.72 -7.81 29.60
C ILE A 237 18.68 -7.83 28.07
N LEU A 238 18.21 -8.92 27.47
CA LEU A 238 18.04 -9.04 26.02
C LEU A 238 17.07 -7.99 25.46
N LEU A 239 15.93 -7.74 26.13
CA LEU A 239 14.99 -6.70 25.70
C LEU A 239 15.62 -5.30 25.75
N ILE A 240 16.37 -4.99 26.81
CA ILE A 240 17.06 -3.71 26.93
C ILE A 240 18.11 -3.56 25.84
N LEU A 241 18.90 -4.61 25.59
CA LEU A 241 19.88 -4.63 24.52
C LEU A 241 19.22 -4.41 23.16
N PHE A 242 18.12 -5.11 22.88
CA PHE A 242 17.34 -4.94 21.64
C PHE A 242 16.83 -3.50 21.47
N LEU A 243 16.28 -2.89 22.52
CA LEU A 243 15.83 -1.49 22.48
C LEU A 243 16.98 -0.51 22.25
N LEU A 244 18.14 -0.75 22.87
CA LEU A 244 19.34 0.08 22.71
C LEU A 244 19.98 -0.05 21.32
N LEU A 245 19.81 -1.19 20.65
CA LEU A 245 20.25 -1.36 19.26
C LEU A 245 19.26 -0.73 18.27
N LEU A 246 17.96 -0.88 18.52
CA LEU A 246 16.90 -0.39 17.63
C LEU A 246 16.79 1.15 17.66
N ALA A 247 16.90 1.77 18.82
CA ALA A 247 16.61 3.20 19.00
C ALA A 247 17.59 4.15 18.27
N PRO A 248 18.92 3.95 18.30
CA PRO A 248 19.86 4.80 17.57
C PRO A 248 19.86 4.51 16.06
N ALA A 249 19.66 3.25 15.69
CA ALA A 249 19.72 2.81 14.30
C ALA A 249 18.42 3.12 13.53
N GLY A 250 17.30 3.34 14.21
CA GLY A 250 15.99 3.46 13.57
C GLY A 250 15.59 2.21 12.77
N ALA A 251 16.27 1.08 13.01
CA ALA A 251 16.14 -0.12 12.22
C ALA A 251 14.74 -0.75 12.38
N ARG A 252 14.28 -1.45 11.35
CA ARG A 252 13.04 -2.25 11.45
C ARG A 252 13.29 -3.41 12.43
N PRO A 253 12.29 -3.79 13.26
CA PRO A 253 12.45 -4.90 14.19
C PRO A 253 12.86 -6.24 13.57
N THR A 254 12.61 -6.45 12.27
CA THR A 254 13.00 -7.65 11.53
C THR A 254 14.45 -7.64 11.04
N ALA A 255 15.17 -6.53 11.19
CA ALA A 255 16.56 -6.38 10.75
C ALA A 255 17.59 -6.65 11.86
N ILE A 256 17.14 -6.85 13.10
CA ILE A 256 17.95 -7.15 14.30
C ILE A 256 17.53 -8.50 14.85
#